data_AF-A0A1A3NKV6-F1
#
_entry.id   AF-A0A1A3NKV6-F1
#
_cell.length_a   1.000
_cell.length_b   1.000
_cell.length_c   1.000
_cell.angle_alpha   90.00
_cell.angle_beta   90.00
_cell.angle_gamma   90.00
#
_symmetry.space_group_name_H-M   'P 1'
#
loop_
_entity.id
_entity.type
_entity.pdbx_description
1 polymer ?
#
loop_
_entity_poly.entity_id
_entity_poly.type
_entity_poly.pdbx_seq_one_letter_code
_entity_poly.pdbx_strand_id
1 'polypeptide(L)'
;MERRDADALRPLLADNAVYQNVGMPASTGVDAIVDNLRAQFSMFPDAYAFEIVNIASYGPVVLTERLDYIQTPDGGKPAVPVMGTFVVGNDGRITRWTDYFDLNLTIKLLQGEDISALIPAAPAT
;
A
#
# COMPACT_ATOMS: atom_id res chain seq x y z
N MET A 1 -5.48 -7.33 -1.26
CA MET A 1 -4.05 -7.04 -1.42
C MET A 1 -3.22 -8.29 -1.54
N GLU A 2 -3.00 -9.12 -0.51
CA GLU A 2 -2.16 -10.33 -0.62
C GLU A 2 -2.61 -11.34 -1.69
N ARG A 3 -3.94 -11.53 -1.83
CA ARG A 3 -4.53 -12.37 -2.89
C ARG A 3 -4.37 -11.78 -4.30
N ARG A 4 -3.95 -10.52 -4.42
CA ARG A 4 -3.80 -9.77 -5.69
C ARG A 4 -5.07 -9.79 -6.55
N ASP A 5 -6.23 -9.83 -5.90
CA ASP A 5 -7.55 -9.74 -6.51
C ASP A 5 -8.01 -8.28 -6.43
N ALA A 6 -7.85 -7.54 -7.54
CA ALA A 6 -8.25 -6.14 -7.62
C ALA A 6 -9.79 -6.00 -7.66
N ASP A 7 -10.50 -6.95 -8.27
CA ASP A 7 -11.96 -6.89 -8.40
C ASP A 7 -12.66 -7.10 -7.05
N ALA A 8 -12.05 -7.83 -6.12
CA ALA A 8 -12.52 -7.93 -4.74
C ALA A 8 -12.57 -6.58 -3.98
N LEU A 9 -11.92 -5.52 -4.49
CA LEU A 9 -11.95 -4.19 -3.87
C LEU A 9 -13.20 -3.39 -4.26
N ARG A 10 -13.85 -3.72 -5.39
CA ARG A 10 -15.03 -3.01 -5.89
C ARG A 10 -16.11 -2.75 -4.83
N PRO A 11 -16.55 -3.75 -4.02
CA PRO A 11 -17.58 -3.50 -3.01
C PRO A 11 -17.11 -2.64 -1.82
N LEU A 12 -15.80 -2.45 -1.66
CA LEU A 12 -15.21 -1.67 -0.57
C LEU A 12 -15.01 -0.19 -0.93
N LEU A 13 -15.08 0.16 -2.22
CA LEU A 13 -14.79 1.50 -2.73
C LEU A 13 -16.08 2.30 -2.94
N ALA A 14 -16.10 3.55 -2.51
CA ALA A 14 -17.15 4.48 -2.89
C ALA A 14 -17.04 4.83 -4.39
N ASP A 15 -18.16 5.21 -5.00
CA ASP A 15 -18.24 5.43 -6.46
C ASP A 15 -17.22 6.47 -6.97
N ASN A 16 -16.95 7.48 -6.15
CA ASN A 16 -15.98 8.56 -6.42
C ASN A 16 -14.73 8.47 -5.53
N ALA A 17 -14.38 7.27 -5.05
CA ALA A 17 -13.19 7.06 -4.23
C ALA A 17 -11.92 7.56 -4.94
N VAL A 18 -10.95 8.01 -4.15
CA VAL A 18 -9.64 8.43 -4.66
C VAL A 18 -8.55 7.57 -4.05
N TYR A 19 -7.73 6.93 -4.90
CA TYR A 19 -6.53 6.19 -4.52
C TYR A 19 -5.29 6.95 -4.97
N GLN A 20 -4.28 7.05 -4.11
CA GLN A 20 -3.00 7.66 -4.46
C GLN A 20 -1.83 7.07 -3.67
N ASN A 21 -0.78 6.70 -4.41
CA ASN A 21 0.58 6.65 -3.87
C ASN A 21 1.17 8.06 -3.96
N VAL A 22 1.60 8.64 -2.84
CA VAL A 22 2.08 10.03 -2.82
C VAL A 22 3.30 10.20 -3.74
N GLY A 23 3.30 11.27 -4.53
CA GLY A 23 4.30 11.51 -5.59
C GLY A 23 3.92 10.92 -6.95
N MET A 24 2.82 10.16 -7.05
CA MET A 24 2.26 9.65 -8.31
C MET A 24 0.87 10.28 -8.60
N PRO A 25 0.41 10.27 -9.86
CA PRO A 25 -0.97 10.65 -10.20
C PRO A 25 -2.00 9.79 -9.46
N ALA A 26 -3.08 10.42 -9.01
CA ALA A 26 -4.19 9.73 -8.34
C ALA A 26 -5.11 9.01 -9.34
N SER A 27 -5.78 7.96 -8.88
CA SER A 27 -6.87 7.29 -9.57
C SER A 27 -8.20 7.64 -8.89
N THR A 28 -9.17 8.11 -9.66
CA THR A 28 -10.50 8.51 -9.16
C THR A 28 -11.59 7.64 -9.76
N GLY A 29 -12.44 7.09 -8.90
CA GLY A 29 -13.53 6.20 -9.26
C GLY A 29 -13.12 4.73 -9.27
N VAL A 30 -14.08 3.86 -9.00
CA VAL A 30 -13.86 2.41 -8.77
C VAL A 30 -13.06 1.76 -9.90
N ASP A 31 -13.46 1.97 -11.15
CA ASP A 31 -12.79 1.34 -12.29
C ASP A 31 -11.33 1.79 -12.43
N ALA A 32 -11.05 3.08 -12.31
CA ALA A 32 -9.69 3.61 -12.42
C ALA A 32 -8.78 3.08 -11.29
N ILE A 33 -9.31 2.92 -10.08
CA ILE A 33 -8.57 2.36 -8.94
C ILE A 33 -8.26 0.87 -9.18
N VAL A 34 -9.27 0.11 -9.58
CA VAL A 34 -9.14 -1.33 -9.83
C VAL A 34 -8.17 -1.60 -10.98
N ASP A 35 -8.23 -0.83 -12.05
CA ASP A 35 -7.32 -0.96 -13.19
C ASP A 35 -5.88 -0.61 -12.81
N ASN A 36 -5.68 0.45 -12.01
CA ASN A 36 -4.37 0.80 -11.48
C ASN A 36 -3.80 -0.35 -10.62
N LEU A 37 -4.56 -0.83 -9.64
CA LEU A 37 -4.09 -1.91 -8.77
C LEU A 37 -3.84 -3.22 -9.53
N ARG A 38 -4.66 -3.56 -10.53
CA ARG A 38 -4.42 -4.71 -11.42
C ARG A 38 -3.09 -4.57 -12.17
N ALA A 39 -2.79 -3.39 -12.70
CA ALA A 39 -1.52 -3.11 -13.37
C ALA A 39 -0.33 -3.27 -12.40
N GLN A 40 -0.44 -2.73 -11.18
CA GLN A 40 0.63 -2.87 -10.19
C GLN A 40 0.81 -4.34 -9.75
N PHE A 41 -0.28 -5.10 -9.52
CA PHE A 41 -0.21 -6.54 -9.21
C PHE A 41 0.48 -7.34 -10.31
N SER A 42 0.30 -6.94 -11.58
CA SER A 42 0.95 -7.58 -12.72
C SER A 42 2.43 -7.23 -12.81
N MET A 43 2.80 -6.00 -12.43
CA MET A 43 4.19 -5.53 -12.41
C MET A 43 4.99 -6.12 -11.24
N PHE A 44 4.33 -6.38 -10.10
CA PHE A 44 4.96 -6.88 -8.87
C PHE A 44 4.22 -8.12 -8.33
N PRO A 45 4.29 -9.27 -9.05
CA PRO A 45 3.48 -10.46 -8.74
C PRO A 45 3.79 -11.08 -7.38
N ASP A 46 5.00 -10.86 -6.87
CA ASP A 46 5.48 -11.40 -5.58
C ASP A 46 5.55 -10.34 -4.47
N ALA A 47 5.07 -9.12 -4.74
CA ALA A 47 4.85 -8.10 -3.71
C ALA A 47 3.44 -8.24 -3.10
N TYR A 48 3.10 -7.40 -2.12
CA TYR A 48 1.77 -7.26 -1.47
C TYR A 48 1.46 -8.15 -0.27
N ALA A 49 2.38 -9.00 0.18
CA ALA A 49 2.35 -9.44 1.57
C ALA A 49 2.69 -8.23 2.45
N PHE A 50 2.01 -8.05 3.58
CA PHE A 50 2.29 -6.93 4.49
C PHE A 50 2.00 -7.30 5.93
N GLU A 51 2.63 -6.56 6.83
CA GLU A 51 2.36 -6.60 8.25
C GLU A 51 1.85 -5.22 8.71
N ILE A 52 0.75 -5.20 9.46
CA ILE A 52 0.30 -3.97 10.12
C ILE A 52 1.03 -3.89 11.46
N VAL A 53 1.91 -2.89 11.60
CA VAL A 53 2.64 -2.61 12.84
C VAL A 53 1.72 -1.90 13.82
N ASN A 54 1.09 -0.81 13.36
CA ASN A 54 0.14 -0.04 14.16
C ASN A 54 -1.09 0.33 13.32
N ILE A 55 -2.23 0.40 13.98
CA ILE A 55 -3.48 0.89 13.39
C ILE A 55 -4.21 1.78 14.39
N ALA A 56 -4.69 2.92 13.92
CA ALA A 56 -5.47 3.85 14.72
C ALA A 56 -6.61 4.43 13.90
N SER A 57 -7.69 4.83 14.55
CA SER A 57 -8.81 5.50 13.90
C SER A 57 -9.27 6.72 14.70
N TYR A 58 -9.68 7.76 13.99
CA TYR A 58 -10.33 8.93 14.56
C TYR A 58 -11.45 9.40 13.64
N GLY A 59 -12.69 9.24 14.09
CA GLY A 59 -13.88 9.48 13.26
C GLY A 59 -13.83 8.62 11.99
N PRO A 60 -14.01 9.20 10.78
CA PRO A 60 -14.00 8.44 9.52
C PRO A 60 -12.59 8.08 9.03
N VAL A 61 -11.54 8.52 9.72
CA VAL A 61 -10.15 8.36 9.28
C VAL A 61 -9.52 7.16 9.98
N VAL A 62 -8.86 6.30 9.20
CA VAL A 62 -8.03 5.18 9.69
C VAL A 62 -6.60 5.41 9.21
N LEU A 63 -5.65 5.34 10.14
CA LEU A 63 -4.21 5.41 9.89
C LEU A 63 -3.61 4.03 10.10
N THR A 64 -2.74 3.63 9.18
CA THR A 64 -2.00 2.37 9.24
C THR A 64 -0.52 2.66 9.14
N GLU A 65 0.27 2.03 10.01
CA GLU A 65 1.71 1.84 9.84
C GLU A 65 1.94 0.40 9.44
N ARG A 66 2.64 0.19 8.32
CA ARG A 66 2.83 -1.13 7.74
C ARG A 66 4.27 -1.36 7.29
N LEU A 67 4.62 -2.64 7.24
CA LEU A 67 5.76 -3.15 6.51
C LEU A 67 5.24 -3.92 5.29
N ASP A 68 5.40 -3.36 4.10
CA ASP A 68 4.96 -3.97 2.85
C ASP A 68 6.14 -4.72 2.21
N TYR A 69 6.02 -6.05 2.13
CA TYR A 69 7.09 -6.93 1.66
C TYR A 69 7.19 -6.94 0.13
N ILE A 70 8.42 -6.78 -0.37
CA ILE A 70 8.75 -6.83 -1.79
C ILE A 70 9.75 -7.96 -2.00
N GLN A 71 9.40 -8.95 -2.81
CA GLN A 71 10.34 -10.00 -3.15
C GLN A 71 11.42 -9.48 -4.11
N THR A 72 12.68 -9.65 -3.71
CA THR A 72 13.84 -9.28 -4.53
C THR A 72 14.22 -10.42 -5.48
N PRO A 73 14.99 -10.15 -6.56
CA PRO A 73 15.38 -11.17 -7.55
C PRO A 73 16.16 -12.36 -6.96
N ASP A 74 16.85 -12.16 -5.84
CA ASP A 74 17.59 -13.20 -5.11
C ASP A 74 16.72 -14.03 -4.14
N GLY A 75 15.41 -13.77 -4.10
CA GLY A 75 14.44 -14.47 -3.24
C GLY A 75 14.29 -13.88 -1.83
N GLY A 76 15.04 -12.82 -1.51
CA GLY A 76 14.82 -12.04 -0.28
C GLY A 76 13.44 -11.40 -0.23
N LYS A 77 12.97 -11.08 0.98
CA LYS A 77 11.69 -10.36 1.20
C LYS A 77 11.88 -9.18 2.14
N PRO A 78 12.69 -8.18 1.75
CA PRO A 78 12.75 -6.93 2.49
C PRO A 78 11.40 -6.22 2.50
N ALA A 79 11.18 -5.38 3.51
CA ALA A 79 9.96 -4.60 3.65
C ALA A 79 10.20 -3.11 3.42
N VAL A 80 9.24 -2.46 2.76
CA VAL A 80 9.19 -1.00 2.67
C VAL A 80 8.21 -0.49 3.73
N PRO A 81 8.61 0.47 4.59
CA PRO A 81 7.70 1.14 5.51
C PRO A 81 6.65 1.95 4.74
N VAL A 82 5.38 1.75 5.09
CA VAL A 82 4.27 2.49 4.49
C VAL A 82 3.37 3.04 5.58
N MET A 83 3.09 4.34 5.49
CA MET A 83 2.00 4.98 6.23
C MET A 83 0.79 5.11 5.32
N GLY A 84 -0.29 4.41 5.62
CA GLY A 84 -1.55 4.48 4.87
C GLY A 84 -2.60 5.31 5.59
N THR A 85 -3.32 6.14 4.85
CA THR A 85 -4.53 6.84 5.31
C THR A 85 -5.74 6.38 4.52
N PHE A 86 -6.76 5.91 5.24
CA PHE A 86 -8.07 5.61 4.68
C PHE A 86 -9.10 6.59 5.25
N VAL A 87 -10.01 7.08 4.40
CA VAL A 87 -11.23 7.77 4.83
C VAL A 87 -12.41 6.89 4.43
N VAL A 88 -13.25 6.57 5.40
CA VAL A 88 -14.42 5.70 5.23
C VAL A 88 -15.69 6.53 5.36
N GLY A 89 -16.57 6.42 4.36
CA GLY A 89 -17.86 7.08 4.35
C GLY A 89 -18.86 6.43 5.31
N ASN A 90 -20.01 7.09 5.48
CA ASN A 90 -21.08 6.61 6.38
C ASN A 90 -21.69 5.27 5.93
N ASP A 91 -21.53 4.90 4.66
CA ASP A 91 -21.94 3.62 4.09
C ASP A 91 -20.90 2.51 4.28
N GLY A 92 -19.83 2.78 5.02
CA GLY A 92 -18.75 1.82 5.29
C GLY A 92 -17.76 1.65 4.13
N ARG A 93 -17.88 2.43 3.04
CA ARG A 93 -17.00 2.33 1.87
C ARG A 93 -15.86 3.36 1.93
N ILE A 94 -14.72 3.00 1.37
CA ILE A 94 -13.53 3.84 1.31
C ILE A 94 -13.79 4.97 0.30
N THR A 95 -13.69 6.21 0.76
CA THR A 95 -13.78 7.43 -0.08
C THR A 95 -12.39 7.96 -0.45
N ARG A 96 -11.38 7.67 0.37
CA ARG A 96 -9.97 7.99 0.06
C ARG A 96 -9.04 6.93 0.61
N TRP A 97 -8.05 6.55 -0.18
CA TRP A 97 -6.90 5.73 0.22
C TRP A 97 -5.63 6.42 -0.26
N THR A 98 -4.75 6.80 0.66
CA THR A 98 -3.48 7.45 0.36
C THR A 98 -2.35 6.74 1.07
N ASP A 99 -1.41 6.17 0.32
CA ASP A 99 -0.19 5.56 0.87
C ASP A 99 1.00 6.50 0.72
N TYR A 100 1.73 6.67 1.82
CA TYR A 100 2.96 7.46 1.94
C TYR A 100 4.12 6.51 2.20
N PHE A 101 5.09 6.51 1.29
CA PHE A 101 6.31 5.71 1.39
C PHE A 101 7.42 6.38 0.58
N ASP A 102 8.67 5.98 0.82
CA ASP A 102 9.80 6.44 0.04
C ASP A 102 9.99 5.57 -1.20
N LEU A 103 9.63 6.11 -2.37
CA LEU A 103 9.79 5.44 -3.66
C LEU A 103 11.26 5.05 -3.94
N ASN A 104 12.23 5.81 -3.43
CA ASN A 104 13.64 5.54 -3.64
C ASN A 104 14.07 4.25 -2.91
N LEU A 105 13.47 3.91 -1.77
CA LEU A 105 13.73 2.63 -1.10
C LEU A 105 13.29 1.45 -1.99
N THR A 106 12.14 1.55 -2.64
CA THR A 106 11.67 0.54 -3.59
C THR A 106 12.63 0.39 -4.77
N ILE A 107 13.14 1.49 -5.31
CA ILE A 107 14.11 1.47 -6.43
C ILE A 107 15.40 0.78 -6.01
N LYS A 108 15.95 1.13 -4.83
CA LYS A 108 17.14 0.50 -4.25
C LYS A 108 16.99 -1.01 -4.11
N LEU A 109 15.85 -1.46 -3.60
CA LEU A 109 15.53 -2.89 -3.49
C LEU A 109 15.53 -3.60 -4.83
N LEU A 110 14.90 -3.01 -5.84
CA LEU A 110 14.86 -3.59 -7.20
C LEU A 110 16.25 -3.63 -7.86
N GLN A 111 17.17 -2.77 -7.43
CA GLN A 111 18.58 -2.79 -7.84
C GLN A 111 19.45 -3.77 -7.03
N GLY A 112 18.87 -4.46 -6.04
CA GLY A 112 19.57 -5.41 -5.18
C GLY A 112 20.42 -4.75 -4.07
N GLU A 113 20.16 -3.48 -3.75
CA GLU A 113 20.81 -2.83 -2.61
C GLU A 113 20.21 -3.29 -1.28
N ASP A 114 21.06 -3.47 -0.26
CA ASP A 114 20.62 -3.67 1.12
C ASP A 114 20.12 -2.35 1.71
N ILE A 115 18.83 -2.30 2.07
CA ILE A 115 18.20 -1.13 2.70
C ILE A 115 17.98 -1.32 4.21
N SER A 116 18.48 -2.39 4.82
CA SER A 116 18.19 -2.74 6.22
C SER A 116 18.48 -1.60 7.20
N ALA A 117 19.54 -0.83 6.97
CA ALA A 117 19.91 0.34 7.77
C ALA A 117 19.04 1.59 7.53
N LEU A 118 18.18 1.59 6.50
CA LEU A 118 17.32 2.70 6.09
C LEU A 118 15.86 2.53 6.54
N ILE A 119 15.53 1.36 7.08
CA ILE A 119 14.18 1.03 7.57
C ILE A 119 14.12 1.40 9.06
N PRO A 120 13.03 2.01 9.55
CA PRO A 120 12.81 2.22 10.98
C PRO A 120 12.94 0.91 11.75
N ALA A 121 13.76 0.91 12.81
CA ALA A 121 13.85 -0.24 13.70
C ALA A 121 12.53 -0.40 14.47
N ALA A 122 12.04 -1.63 14.59
CA ALA A 122 11.00 -1.93 15.57
C ALA A 122 11.53 -1.54 16.97
N PRO A 123 10.73 -0.84 17.80
CA PRO A 123 11.16 -0.52 19.15
C PRO A 123 11.53 -1.81 19.89
N ALA A 124 12.70 -1.82 20.54
CA ALA A 124 13.06 -2.90 21.45
C ALA A 124 12.01 -2.95 22.57
N THR A 125 11.28 -4.07 22.63
CA THR A 125 10.29 -4.35 23.69
C THR A 125 10.96 -4.56 25.04
#